data_AF-A0A2D6YVI0-F1
#
_entry.id   AF-A0A2D6YVI0-F1
#
_cell.length_a   1.000
_cell.length_b   1.000
_cell.length_c   1.000
_cell.angle_alpha   90.00
_cell.angle_beta   90.00
_cell.angle_gamma   90.00
#
_symmetry.space_group_name_H-M   'P 1'
#
loop_
_entity.id
_entity.type
_entity.pdbx_description
1 polymer ?
#
loop_
_entity_poly.entity_id
_entity_poly.type
_entity_poly.pdbx_seq_one_letter_code
_entity_poly.pdbx_strand_id
1 'polypeptide(L)'
;MSARGPIRRSLGDFATTLWDLLHASRTDEKKPPAVTAGRASSSPTRPRGGQQAKYEALVASMKRRYGLRVVRWRSSTSGCAWTVAYGDGSVARLIESPRPRGPMSCAVFLHEVGHHAIGLGTYRPRCLEEYHAWRWSLETMLELGFNVTEAVRRRRDESLHYAIAKARRRGLKRLPGELVPFLEPRSREVEPLPALLEEVRGPALLADPTVAVAPTPGTGGMSPVAG
;
A
#
# COMPACT_ATOMS: atom_id res chain seq x y z
N MET A 1 -31.20 -36.62 -27.47
CA MET A 1 -31.08 -36.53 -26.00
C MET A 1 -29.62 -36.73 -25.63
N SER A 2 -28.91 -35.69 -25.18
CA SER A 2 -27.57 -35.81 -24.61
C SER A 2 -27.35 -34.73 -23.57
N ALA A 3 -27.24 -35.16 -22.33
CA ALA A 3 -27.02 -34.33 -21.15
C ALA A 3 -25.61 -33.72 -21.17
N ARG A 4 -25.51 -32.40 -20.98
CA ARG A 4 -24.27 -31.73 -20.56
C ARG A 4 -24.31 -31.57 -19.05
N GLY A 5 -23.50 -32.35 -18.36
CA GLY A 5 -23.29 -32.26 -16.92
C GLY A 5 -22.55 -30.96 -16.51
N PRO A 6 -22.60 -30.59 -15.22
CA PRO A 6 -22.03 -29.35 -14.73
C PRO A 6 -20.49 -29.43 -14.65
N ILE A 7 -19.84 -28.40 -15.17
CA ILE A 7 -18.39 -28.17 -15.05
C ILE A 7 -18.09 -27.90 -13.57
N ARG A 8 -17.50 -28.90 -12.89
CA ARG A 8 -16.82 -28.70 -11.61
C ARG A 8 -15.59 -27.83 -11.85
N ARG A 9 -15.56 -26.61 -11.30
CA ARG A 9 -14.33 -25.83 -11.16
C ARG A 9 -13.57 -26.37 -9.95
N SER A 10 -12.36 -26.86 -10.16
CA SER A 10 -11.45 -27.23 -9.08
C SER A 10 -11.03 -25.98 -8.31
N LEU A 11 -11.19 -26.03 -6.98
CA LEU A 11 -10.36 -25.24 -6.07
C LEU A 11 -8.93 -25.81 -6.19
N GLY A 12 -8.03 -25.10 -6.84
CA GLY A 12 -6.61 -25.42 -6.91
C GLY A 12 -5.78 -24.17 -6.66
N ASP A 13 -5.05 -24.18 -5.54
CA ASP A 13 -3.83 -23.43 -5.23
C ASP A 13 -3.82 -21.91 -5.46
N PHE A 14 -4.35 -21.19 -4.47
CA PHE A 14 -4.01 -19.79 -4.27
C PHE A 14 -2.66 -19.66 -3.53
N ALA A 15 -1.61 -19.45 -4.33
CA ALA A 15 -0.34 -18.79 -3.99
C ALA A 15 0.00 -18.67 -2.50
N THR A 16 0.65 -19.71 -1.97
CA THR A 16 1.52 -19.59 -0.79
C THR A 16 2.51 -18.45 -1.06
N THR A 17 2.39 -17.34 -0.34
CA THR A 17 3.43 -16.32 -0.45
C THR A 17 4.64 -16.81 0.33
N LEU A 18 5.84 -16.70 -0.24
CA LEU A 18 7.08 -17.16 0.41
C LEU A 18 7.32 -16.50 1.79
N TRP A 19 6.62 -15.41 2.11
CA TRP A 19 6.66 -14.76 3.43
C TRP A 19 5.95 -15.54 4.55
N ASP A 20 5.04 -16.47 4.20
CA ASP A 20 4.47 -17.44 5.14
C ASP A 20 5.53 -18.47 5.59
N LEU A 21 6.53 -18.75 4.74
CA LEU A 21 7.64 -19.67 5.04
C LEU A 21 8.76 -19.01 5.87
N LEU A 22 8.97 -17.70 5.72
CA LEU A 22 10.01 -16.95 6.46
C LEU A 22 9.65 -16.63 7.93
N HIS A 23 8.44 -16.95 8.38
CA HIS A 23 8.03 -16.82 9.78
C HIS A 23 7.70 -18.17 10.46
N ALA A 24 7.90 -19.28 9.77
CA ALA A 24 7.77 -20.63 10.31
C ALA A 24 9.06 -21.07 11.04
N SER A 25 9.50 -20.28 12.02
CA SER A 25 10.57 -20.67 12.95
C SER A 25 10.50 -19.88 14.24
N ARG A 26 9.39 -20.04 14.97
CA ARG A 26 9.37 -19.88 16.42
C ARG A 26 8.59 -21.06 16.98
N THR A 27 9.35 -22.09 17.31
CA THR A 27 8.95 -23.20 18.17
C THR A 27 8.34 -22.64 19.46
N ASP A 28 7.09 -23.03 19.70
CA ASP A 28 6.39 -22.87 20.99
C ASP A 28 7.09 -23.76 22.01
N GLU A 29 7.97 -23.18 22.83
CA GLU A 29 8.43 -23.81 24.06
C GLU A 29 7.52 -23.31 25.20
N LYS A 30 6.52 -24.14 25.54
CA LYS A 30 5.62 -23.93 26.67
C LYS A 30 6.41 -23.83 27.98
N LYS A 31 6.44 -22.65 28.60
CA LYS A 31 6.86 -22.46 30.00
C LYS A 31 5.62 -22.30 30.89
N PRO A 32 5.49 -23.02 32.02
CA PRO A 32 4.32 -22.92 32.90
C PRO A 32 4.30 -21.60 33.70
N PRO A 33 3.11 -21.12 34.13
CA PRO A 33 2.94 -19.80 34.72
C PRO A 33 3.39 -19.74 36.19
N ALA A 34 4.23 -18.76 36.50
CA ALA A 34 4.49 -18.35 37.88
C ALA A 34 3.40 -17.37 38.34
N VAL A 35 2.77 -17.72 39.46
CA VAL A 35 1.81 -16.92 40.21
C VAL A 35 2.56 -15.77 40.91
N THR A 36 2.14 -14.53 40.73
CA THR A 36 2.52 -13.46 41.66
C THR A 36 1.46 -12.38 41.78
N ALA A 37 1.15 -12.07 43.03
CA ALA A 37 0.10 -11.24 43.56
C ALA A 37 0.05 -9.81 42.99
N GLY A 38 -1.17 -9.33 42.79
CA GLY A 38 -1.46 -7.99 42.31
C GLY A 38 -1.19 -6.90 43.35
N ARG A 39 -0.59 -5.81 42.87
CA ARG A 39 -0.62 -4.50 43.53
C ARG A 39 -1.20 -3.51 42.54
N ALA A 40 -2.47 -3.16 42.74
CA ALA A 40 -3.20 -2.22 41.90
C ALA A 40 -2.66 -0.79 42.13
N SER A 41 -1.84 -0.30 41.21
CA SER A 41 -1.59 1.13 41.05
C SER A 41 -2.56 1.68 40.00
N SER A 42 -3.59 2.39 40.45
CA SER A 42 -4.51 3.14 39.62
C SER A 42 -3.80 4.36 39.02
N SER A 43 -3.01 4.12 37.96
CA SER A 43 -2.54 5.21 37.10
C SER A 43 -3.71 5.71 36.24
N PRO A 44 -3.92 7.04 36.10
CA PRO A 44 -5.01 7.57 35.30
C PRO A 44 -4.86 7.17 33.82
N THR A 45 -5.85 6.44 33.32
CA THR A 45 -5.90 5.90 31.96
C THR A 45 -5.98 7.04 30.95
N ARG A 46 -4.87 7.37 30.26
CA ARG A 46 -4.89 8.23 29.07
C ARG A 46 -5.92 7.70 28.06
N PRO A 47 -6.76 8.54 27.43
CA PRO A 47 -7.78 8.08 26.50
C PRO A 47 -7.13 7.40 25.30
N ARG A 48 -7.33 6.09 25.18
CA ARG A 48 -6.82 5.23 24.09
C ARG A 48 -7.42 5.55 22.71
N GLY A 49 -8.23 6.60 22.56
CA GLY A 49 -9.07 6.84 21.39
C GLY A 49 -8.45 7.69 20.27
N GLY A 50 -7.46 8.54 20.56
CA GLY A 50 -7.04 9.57 19.59
C GLY A 50 -6.38 9.02 18.32
N GLN A 51 -5.41 8.11 18.46
CA GLN A 51 -4.63 7.64 17.31
C GLN A 51 -5.38 6.60 16.47
N GLN A 52 -6.17 5.72 17.10
CA GLN A 52 -7.00 4.77 16.37
C GLN A 52 -8.09 5.49 15.55
N ALA A 53 -8.72 6.53 16.10
CA ALA A 53 -9.67 7.36 15.37
C ALA A 53 -9.04 8.02 14.14
N LYS A 54 -7.79 8.49 14.23
CA LYS A 54 -7.03 9.01 13.07
C LYS A 54 -6.85 7.95 11.97
N TYR A 55 -6.50 6.72 12.33
CA TYR A 55 -6.37 5.63 11.37
C TYR A 55 -7.71 5.25 10.72
N GLU A 56 -8.80 5.28 11.47
CA GLU A 56 -10.14 5.00 10.93
C GLU A 56 -10.61 6.10 9.98
N ALA A 57 -10.37 7.36 10.34
CA ALA A 57 -10.63 8.51 9.47
C ALA A 57 -9.80 8.42 8.17
N LEU A 58 -8.53 8.01 8.27
CA LEU A 58 -7.66 7.75 7.11
C LEU A 58 -8.28 6.68 6.20
N VAL A 59 -8.63 5.51 6.73
CA VAL A 59 -9.23 4.42 5.94
C VAL A 59 -10.50 4.89 5.25
N ALA A 60 -11.38 5.58 5.97
CA ALA A 60 -12.62 6.12 5.41
C ALA A 60 -12.34 7.14 4.28
N SER A 61 -11.36 8.02 4.47
CA SER A 61 -10.92 8.99 3.46
C SER A 61 -10.39 8.29 2.20
N MET A 62 -9.47 7.33 2.35
CA MET A 62 -8.89 6.60 1.21
C MET A 62 -9.93 5.79 0.45
N LYS A 63 -10.87 5.14 1.15
CA LYS A 63 -11.98 4.42 0.52
C LYS A 63 -12.84 5.35 -0.33
N ARG A 64 -13.20 6.53 0.19
CA ARG A 64 -14.00 7.52 -0.55
C ARG A 64 -13.21 8.09 -1.74
N ARG A 65 -12.00 8.59 -1.50
CA ARG A 65 -11.18 9.27 -2.52
C ARG A 65 -10.89 8.39 -3.73
N TYR A 66 -10.58 7.13 -3.51
CA TYR A 66 -10.14 6.22 -4.58
C TYR A 66 -11.23 5.23 -5.02
N GLY A 67 -12.43 5.29 -4.44
CA GLY A 67 -13.50 4.34 -4.72
C GLY A 67 -13.11 2.90 -4.36
N LEU A 68 -12.36 2.72 -3.26
CA LEU A 68 -11.78 1.43 -2.87
C LEU A 68 -12.71 0.62 -2.00
N ARG A 69 -12.76 -0.70 -2.26
CA ARG A 69 -13.37 -1.68 -1.36
C ARG A 69 -12.30 -2.58 -0.75
N VAL A 70 -12.22 -2.56 0.58
CA VAL A 70 -11.44 -3.54 1.34
C VAL A 70 -12.25 -4.84 1.39
N VAL A 71 -11.76 -5.88 0.74
CA VAL A 71 -12.43 -7.19 0.68
C VAL A 71 -12.09 -8.04 1.90
N ARG A 72 -10.85 -7.93 2.39
CA ARG A 72 -10.37 -8.67 3.55
C ARG A 72 -9.36 -7.86 4.35
N TRP A 73 -9.54 -7.83 5.66
CA TRP A 73 -8.51 -7.38 6.59
C TRP A 73 -7.58 -8.55 6.92
N ARG A 74 -6.29 -8.43 6.63
CA ARG A 74 -5.28 -9.46 6.89
C ARG A 74 -4.72 -9.33 8.31
N SER A 75 -4.34 -10.45 8.91
CA SER A 75 -3.54 -10.48 10.15
C SER A 75 -2.05 -10.30 9.87
N SER A 76 -1.59 -10.68 8.68
CA SER A 76 -0.22 -10.49 8.20
C SER A 76 0.04 -9.02 7.81
N THR A 77 1.32 -8.63 7.81
CA THR A 77 1.80 -7.32 7.34
C THR A 77 2.01 -7.29 5.83
N SER A 78 1.07 -7.88 5.08
CA SER A 78 1.06 -7.95 3.62
C SER A 78 -0.33 -7.64 3.09
N GLY A 79 -0.41 -7.13 1.87
CA GLY A 79 -1.66 -6.87 1.17
C GLY A 79 -1.59 -7.24 -0.31
N CYS A 80 -2.68 -6.93 -1.00
CA CYS A 80 -2.81 -7.06 -2.45
C CYS A 80 -3.83 -6.05 -2.95
N ALA A 81 -3.57 -5.45 -4.10
CA ALA A 81 -4.47 -4.54 -4.81
C ALA A 81 -4.76 -5.05 -6.22
N TRP A 82 -6.03 -5.03 -6.62
CA TRP A 82 -6.44 -5.42 -7.97
C TRP A 82 -7.74 -4.71 -8.39
N THR A 83 -8.03 -4.75 -9.69
CA THR A 83 -9.27 -4.25 -10.28
C THR A 83 -10.08 -5.37 -10.89
N VAL A 84 -11.40 -5.25 -10.85
CA VAL A 84 -12.34 -6.11 -11.58
C VAL A 84 -13.13 -5.23 -12.53
N ALA A 85 -13.00 -5.49 -13.83
CA ALA A 85 -13.84 -4.87 -14.85
C ALA A 85 -15.07 -5.76 -15.09
N TYR A 86 -16.25 -5.15 -15.10
CA TYR A 86 -17.52 -5.81 -15.36
C TYR A 86 -17.96 -5.58 -16.82
N GLY A 87 -18.90 -6.41 -17.29
CA GLY A 87 -19.40 -6.33 -18.67
C GLY A 87 -20.15 -5.04 -18.99
N ASP A 88 -20.63 -4.32 -17.97
CA ASP A 88 -21.27 -2.99 -18.09
C ASP A 88 -20.25 -1.84 -18.17
N GLY A 89 -18.95 -2.15 -18.21
CA GLY A 89 -17.87 -1.16 -18.25
C GLY A 89 -17.50 -0.58 -16.88
N SER A 90 -18.20 -0.94 -15.81
CA SER A 90 -17.84 -0.52 -14.46
C SER A 90 -16.56 -1.21 -13.98
N VAL A 91 -15.79 -0.53 -13.13
CA VAL A 91 -14.55 -1.06 -12.54
C VAL A 91 -14.62 -1.00 -11.03
N ALA A 92 -14.51 -2.14 -10.36
CA ALA A 92 -14.32 -2.20 -8.92
C ALA A 92 -12.82 -2.22 -8.58
N ARG A 93 -12.41 -1.34 -7.67
CA ARG A 93 -11.06 -1.29 -7.13
C ARG A 93 -11.02 -1.96 -5.76
N LEU A 94 -10.30 -3.07 -5.67
CA LEU A 94 -10.32 -3.97 -4.54
C LEU A 94 -8.94 -4.02 -3.86
N ILE A 95 -8.93 -4.13 -2.54
CA ILE A 95 -7.72 -4.38 -1.76
C ILE A 95 -7.95 -5.41 -0.66
N GLU A 96 -6.86 -6.10 -0.30
CA GLU A 96 -6.69 -6.77 0.98
C GLU A 96 -5.49 -6.17 1.67
N SER A 97 -5.57 -5.96 2.98
CA SER A 97 -4.49 -5.31 3.72
C SER A 97 -4.64 -5.54 5.23
N PRO A 98 -3.58 -5.45 6.05
CA PRO A 98 -3.75 -5.28 7.49
C PRO A 98 -4.60 -4.05 7.83
N ARG A 99 -5.46 -4.16 8.84
CA ARG A 99 -6.19 -3.00 9.36
C ARG A 99 -5.20 -2.03 10.02
N PRO A 100 -5.19 -0.74 9.66
CA PRO A 100 -4.36 0.25 10.32
C PRO A 100 -4.66 0.34 11.82
N ARG A 101 -3.66 -0.06 12.61
CA ARG A 101 -3.64 -0.01 14.09
C ARG A 101 -2.35 0.63 14.62
N GLY A 102 -1.39 0.89 13.74
CA GLY A 102 -0.10 1.48 14.06
C GLY A 102 0.66 1.83 12.77
N PRO A 103 1.84 2.45 12.87
CA PRO A 103 2.60 2.94 11.71
C PRO A 103 2.83 1.87 10.63
N MET A 104 3.20 0.66 11.03
CA MET A 104 3.46 -0.45 10.09
C MET A 104 2.22 -0.86 9.29
N SER A 105 1.11 -1.13 9.97
CA SER A 105 -0.13 -1.52 9.28
C SER A 105 -0.73 -0.37 8.46
N CYS A 106 -0.54 0.87 8.92
CA CYS A 106 -0.88 2.06 8.15
C CYS A 106 -0.07 2.16 6.85
N ALA A 107 1.26 1.97 6.92
CA ALA A 107 2.14 2.04 5.75
C ALA A 107 1.80 0.96 4.71
N VAL A 108 1.54 -0.27 5.15
CA VAL A 108 1.12 -1.36 4.25
C VAL A 108 -0.25 -1.08 3.65
N PHE A 109 -1.21 -0.61 4.43
CA PHE A 109 -2.52 -0.18 3.90
C PHE A 109 -2.39 0.90 2.83
N LEU A 110 -1.61 1.94 3.11
CA LEU A 110 -1.35 3.01 2.15
C LEU A 110 -0.55 2.53 0.95
N HIS A 111 0.30 1.51 1.07
CA HIS A 111 0.96 0.91 -0.08
C HIS A 111 -0.05 0.25 -1.05
N GLU A 112 -1.03 -0.49 -0.53
CA GLU A 112 -2.11 -1.07 -1.36
C GLU A 112 -3.01 0.00 -2.00
N VAL A 113 -3.30 1.07 -1.25
CA VAL A 113 -4.00 2.24 -1.80
C VAL A 113 -3.13 2.91 -2.87
N GLY A 114 -1.82 3.01 -2.64
CA GLY A 114 -0.84 3.61 -3.53
C GLY A 114 -0.82 2.95 -4.90
N HIS A 115 -0.93 1.63 -4.97
CA HIS A 115 -1.10 0.90 -6.24
C HIS A 115 -2.29 1.40 -7.07
N HIS A 116 -3.42 1.73 -6.44
CA HIS A 116 -4.56 2.33 -7.15
C HIS A 116 -4.35 3.82 -7.43
N ALA A 117 -3.75 4.56 -6.49
CA ALA A 117 -3.52 5.99 -6.60
C ALA A 117 -2.60 6.35 -7.77
N ILE A 118 -1.56 5.55 -8.00
CA ILE A 118 -0.62 5.73 -9.11
C ILE A 118 -1.09 5.07 -10.42
N GLY A 119 -2.21 4.34 -10.37
CA GLY A 119 -2.68 3.47 -11.43
C GLY A 119 -1.97 2.11 -11.46
N LEU A 120 -2.74 1.03 -11.33
CA LEU A 120 -2.23 -0.34 -11.42
C LEU A 120 -1.65 -0.60 -12.81
N GLY A 121 -0.40 -1.06 -12.88
CA GLY A 121 0.28 -1.36 -14.14
C GLY A 121 0.85 -0.13 -14.88
N THR A 122 0.75 1.08 -14.32
CA THR A 122 1.31 2.31 -14.91
C THR A 122 2.82 2.22 -15.07
N TYR A 123 3.52 1.70 -14.06
CA TYR A 123 4.98 1.62 -14.04
C TYR A 123 5.47 0.23 -14.43
N ARG A 124 6.52 0.19 -15.25
CA ARG A 124 7.21 -1.03 -15.63
C ARG A 124 8.73 -0.84 -15.49
N PRO A 125 9.46 -1.86 -15.00
CA PRO A 125 9.02 -3.20 -14.57
C PRO A 125 8.19 -3.19 -13.26
N ARG A 126 7.58 -4.31 -12.88
CA ARG A 126 6.73 -4.39 -11.65
C ARG A 126 7.45 -3.88 -10.39
N CYS A 127 8.75 -4.12 -10.24
CA CYS A 127 9.50 -3.60 -9.10
C CYS A 127 9.58 -2.06 -9.04
N LEU A 128 9.48 -1.37 -10.19
CA LEU A 128 9.36 0.09 -10.23
C LEU A 128 7.98 0.54 -9.75
N GLU A 129 6.92 -0.19 -10.09
CA GLU A 129 5.58 0.07 -9.55
C GLU A 129 5.55 -0.08 -8.02
N GLU A 130 6.20 -1.12 -7.48
CA GLU A 130 6.35 -1.31 -6.03
C GLU A 130 7.06 -0.10 -5.37
N TYR A 131 8.10 0.45 -6.01
CA TYR A 131 8.78 1.67 -5.55
C TYR A 131 7.84 2.87 -5.49
N HIS A 132 7.11 3.14 -6.56
CA HIS A 132 6.17 4.27 -6.58
C HIS A 132 5.03 4.10 -5.59
N ALA A 133 4.51 2.87 -5.40
CA ALA A 133 3.48 2.61 -4.40
C ALA A 133 4.00 2.83 -2.96
N TRP A 134 5.22 2.39 -2.66
CA TRP A 134 5.87 2.67 -1.38
C TRP A 134 6.16 4.15 -1.17
N ARG A 135 6.68 4.85 -2.18
CA ARG A 135 6.92 6.29 -2.14
C ARG A 135 5.62 7.03 -1.82
N TRP A 136 4.55 6.77 -2.57
CA TRP A 136 3.24 7.37 -2.36
C TRP A 136 2.72 7.14 -0.94
N SER A 137 2.90 5.92 -0.42
CA SER A 137 2.50 5.58 0.94
C SER A 137 3.22 6.42 1.99
N LEU A 138 4.55 6.56 1.87
CA LEU A 138 5.36 7.32 2.83
C LEU A 138 5.15 8.83 2.72
N GLU A 139 5.00 9.37 1.51
CA GLU A 139 4.60 10.77 1.28
C GLU A 139 3.25 11.05 1.97
N THR A 140 2.25 10.19 1.73
CA THR A 140 0.92 10.32 2.33
C THR A 140 0.96 10.23 3.87
N MET A 141 1.80 9.36 4.43
CA MET A 141 1.99 9.29 5.88
C MET A 141 2.56 10.60 6.42
N LEU A 142 3.61 11.14 5.81
CA LEU A 142 4.26 12.37 6.26
C LEU A 142 3.31 13.58 6.15
N GLU A 143 2.62 13.72 5.03
CA GLU A 143 1.69 14.82 4.77
C GLU A 143 0.51 14.85 5.74
N LEU A 144 -0.03 13.67 6.08
CA LEU A 144 -1.13 13.54 7.03
C LEU A 144 -0.66 13.53 8.49
N GLY A 145 0.64 13.74 8.75
CA GLY A 145 1.21 13.80 10.08
C GLY A 145 1.24 12.46 10.82
N PHE A 146 1.31 11.34 10.09
CA PHE A 146 1.58 10.03 10.66
C PHE A 146 3.09 9.80 10.82
N ASN A 147 3.46 9.13 11.90
CA ASN A 147 4.85 8.81 12.17
C ASN A 147 5.37 7.73 11.20
N VAL A 148 6.46 8.01 10.49
CA VAL A 148 7.21 7.03 9.69
C VAL A 148 8.40 6.52 10.50
N THR A 149 8.18 5.42 11.23
CA THR A 149 9.20 4.82 12.10
C THR A 149 10.32 4.18 11.31
N GLU A 150 11.46 3.93 11.97
CA GLU A 150 12.57 3.15 11.39
C GLU A 150 12.10 1.78 10.88
N ALA A 151 11.24 1.10 11.64
CA ALA A 151 10.69 -0.20 11.24
C ALA A 151 9.92 -0.11 9.91
N VAL A 152 9.15 0.96 9.68
CA VAL A 152 8.44 1.18 8.41
C VAL A 152 9.44 1.38 7.26
N ARG A 153 10.48 2.18 7.46
CA ARG A 153 11.53 2.39 6.44
C ARG A 153 12.26 1.09 6.11
N ARG A 154 12.61 0.31 7.12
CA ARG A 154 13.24 -1.00 6.95
C ARG A 154 12.35 -1.97 6.19
N ARG A 155 11.04 -2.00 6.50
CA ARG A 155 10.07 -2.81 5.76
C ARG A 155 9.99 -2.45 4.29
N ARG A 156 9.99 -1.15 3.95
CA ARG A 156 10.08 -0.71 2.56
C ARG A 156 11.35 -1.24 1.91
N ASP A 157 12.51 -1.04 2.54
CA ASP A 157 13.81 -1.43 1.97
C ASP A 157 13.86 -2.93 1.68
N GLU A 158 13.40 -3.76 2.63
CA GLU A 158 13.27 -5.21 2.45
C GLU A 158 12.30 -5.58 1.32
N SER A 159 11.16 -4.90 1.25
CA SER A 159 10.15 -5.15 0.21
C SER A 159 10.68 -4.82 -1.19
N LEU A 160 11.39 -3.70 -1.34
CA LEU A 160 11.95 -3.29 -2.63
C LEU A 160 13.12 -4.17 -3.05
N HIS A 161 14.01 -4.51 -2.12
CA HIS A 161 15.06 -5.50 -2.36
C HIS A 161 14.47 -6.83 -2.87
N TYR A 162 13.43 -7.33 -2.21
CA TYR A 162 12.74 -8.55 -2.65
C TYR A 162 12.11 -8.39 -4.04
N ALA A 163 11.45 -7.27 -4.32
CA ALA A 163 10.84 -7.00 -5.63
C ALA A 163 11.89 -7.00 -6.75
N ILE A 164 13.06 -6.40 -6.50
CA ILE A 164 14.20 -6.41 -7.43
C ILE A 164 14.71 -7.84 -7.64
N ALA A 165 14.96 -8.59 -6.57
CA ALA A 165 15.42 -9.98 -6.65
C ALA A 165 14.44 -10.85 -7.44
N LYS A 166 13.14 -10.65 -7.24
CA LYS A 166 12.07 -11.34 -7.99
C LYS A 166 12.07 -10.93 -9.47
N ALA A 167 12.26 -9.65 -9.78
CA ALA A 167 12.36 -9.18 -11.16
C ALA A 167 13.60 -9.73 -11.88
N ARG A 168 14.76 -9.80 -11.20
CA ARG A 168 15.98 -10.43 -11.72
C ARG A 168 15.75 -11.90 -12.08
N ARG A 169 15.13 -12.69 -11.18
CA ARG A 169 14.75 -14.09 -11.47
C ARG A 169 13.78 -14.23 -12.65
N ARG A 170 13.04 -13.18 -13.00
CA ARG A 170 12.12 -13.12 -14.15
C ARG A 170 12.75 -12.51 -15.41
N GLY A 171 14.08 -12.32 -15.43
CA GLY A 171 14.80 -11.85 -16.61
C GLY A 171 14.93 -10.34 -16.75
N LEU A 172 14.81 -9.56 -15.66
CA LEU A 172 15.10 -8.13 -15.70
C LEU A 172 16.54 -7.87 -16.16
N LYS A 173 16.71 -7.22 -17.32
CA LYS A 173 18.02 -6.94 -17.92
C LYS A 173 18.67 -5.65 -17.41
N ARG A 174 17.86 -4.62 -17.15
CA ARG A 174 18.32 -3.30 -16.71
C ARG A 174 17.50 -2.87 -15.50
N LEU A 175 18.20 -2.49 -14.43
CA LEU A 175 17.56 -1.94 -13.24
C LEU A 175 17.23 -0.44 -13.46
N PRO A 176 16.00 0.00 -13.15
CA PRO A 176 15.67 1.41 -13.00
C PRO A 176 16.60 2.12 -11.99
N GLY A 177 17.01 3.36 -12.28
CA GLY A 177 17.98 4.10 -11.47
C GLY A 177 17.51 4.35 -10.04
N GLU A 178 16.20 4.56 -9.87
CA GLU A 178 15.52 4.77 -8.60
C GLU A 178 15.63 3.57 -7.65
N LEU A 179 15.84 2.38 -8.21
CA LEU A 179 15.94 1.13 -7.46
C LEU A 179 17.36 0.78 -7.02
N VAL A 180 18.37 1.49 -7.53
CA VAL A 180 19.79 1.26 -7.19
C VAL A 180 20.04 1.25 -5.67
N PRO A 181 19.45 2.18 -4.87
CA PRO A 181 19.67 2.19 -3.42
C PRO A 181 19.17 0.94 -2.66
N PHE A 182 18.31 0.14 -3.28
CA PHE A 182 17.70 -1.06 -2.68
C PHE A 182 18.27 -2.37 -3.25
N LEU A 183 19.32 -2.30 -4.08
CA LEU A 183 19.95 -3.46 -4.69
C LEU A 183 20.44 -4.48 -3.65
N GLU A 184 21.14 -3.99 -2.64
CA GLU A 184 21.70 -4.82 -1.59
C GLU A 184 20.78 -4.84 -0.36
N PRO A 185 20.60 -5.99 0.29
CA PRO A 185 19.83 -6.07 1.51
C PRO A 185 20.57 -5.30 2.61
N ARG A 186 19.87 -4.42 3.32
CA ARG A 186 20.46 -3.71 4.46
C ARG A 186 20.47 -4.60 5.69
N SER A 187 21.62 -4.71 6.35
CA SER A 187 21.71 -5.40 7.63
C SER A 187 20.89 -4.67 8.69
N ARG A 188 20.57 -5.37 9.79
CA ARG A 188 19.83 -4.78 10.92
C ARG A 188 20.61 -3.68 11.63
N GLU A 189 21.94 -3.72 11.56
CA GLU A 189 22.85 -2.77 12.20
C GLU A 189 22.95 -1.45 11.42
N VAL A 190 22.65 -1.48 10.12
CA VAL A 190 22.65 -0.30 9.27
C VAL A 190 21.28 0.38 9.33
N GLU A 191 21.28 1.70 9.48
CA GLU A 191 20.06 2.50 9.43
C GLU A 191 19.37 2.34 8.05
N PRO A 192 18.03 2.17 8.00
CA PRO A 192 17.33 2.15 6.73
C PRO A 192 17.43 3.51 6.03
N LEU A 193 17.21 3.50 4.72
CA LEU A 193 17.20 4.73 3.94
C LEU A 193 16.17 5.73 4.50
N PRO A 194 16.37 7.05 4.30
CA PRO A 194 15.38 8.06 4.65
C PRO A 194 14.00 7.73 4.09
N ALA A 195 12.93 8.24 4.72
CA ALA A 195 11.55 7.92 4.30
C ALA A 195 11.29 8.25 2.83
N LEU A 196 11.92 9.31 2.31
CA LEU A 196 11.91 9.70 0.92
C LEU A 196 13.35 9.91 0.45
N LEU A 197 13.68 9.39 -0.73
CA LEU A 197 15.00 9.54 -1.36
C LEU A 197 15.11 10.82 -2.18
N GLU A 198 13.97 11.32 -2.62
CA GLU A 198 13.80 12.58 -3.33
C GLU A 198 12.99 13.52 -2.43
N GLU A 199 13.10 14.83 -2.68
CA GLU A 199 12.23 15.79 -2.01
C GLU A 199 10.76 15.48 -2.23
N VAL A 200 9.95 15.81 -1.21
CA VAL A 200 8.49 15.73 -1.28
C VAL A 200 8.04 16.61 -2.45
N ARG A 201 7.64 15.98 -3.57
CA ARG A 201 7.01 16.72 -4.69
C ARG A 201 5.54 17.05 -4.39
N GLY A 202 5.08 16.75 -3.16
CA GLY A 202 3.68 16.44 -2.85
C GLY A 202 3.25 15.18 -3.61
N PRO A 203 2.11 14.56 -3.29
CA PRO A 203 1.56 13.66 -4.26
C PRO A 203 1.16 14.57 -5.42
N ALA A 204 1.49 14.20 -6.65
CA ALA A 204 0.94 14.86 -7.83
C ALA A 204 -0.61 14.68 -7.94
N LEU A 205 -1.32 14.56 -6.82
CA LEU A 205 -2.68 14.06 -6.66
C LEU A 205 -3.44 14.78 -5.55
N LEU A 206 -3.13 16.04 -5.19
CA LEU A 206 -4.07 16.90 -4.45
C LEU A 206 -4.99 17.72 -5.36
N ALA A 207 -4.76 17.72 -6.68
CA ALA A 207 -5.82 18.04 -7.61
C ALA A 207 -6.87 16.92 -7.50
N ASP A 208 -8.03 17.27 -6.97
CA ASP A 208 -9.20 16.41 -6.97
C ASP A 208 -9.44 15.92 -8.41
N PRO A 209 -9.52 14.60 -8.70
CA PRO A 209 -9.75 14.12 -10.06
C PRO A 209 -11.07 14.62 -10.66
N THR A 210 -11.95 15.18 -9.83
CA THR A 210 -13.20 15.84 -10.18
C THR A 210 -13.06 17.30 -10.65
N VAL A 211 -11.88 17.93 -10.53
CA VAL A 211 -11.67 19.35 -10.90
C VAL A 211 -11.10 19.52 -12.33
N ALA A 212 -11.08 18.46 -13.14
CA ALA A 212 -10.75 18.60 -14.55
C ALA A 212 -11.92 19.21 -15.35
N VAL A 213 -11.64 20.38 -15.94
CA VAL A 213 -12.37 21.11 -16.99
C VAL A 213 -13.47 22.07 -16.50
N ALA A 214 -13.06 23.26 -16.05
CA ALA A 214 -13.84 24.45 -16.35
C ALA A 214 -13.60 24.80 -17.84
N PRO A 215 -14.64 25.04 -18.65
CA PRO A 215 -14.46 25.50 -20.02
C PRO A 215 -13.80 26.87 -20.01
N THR A 216 -12.71 27.01 -20.76
CA THR A 216 -12.11 28.30 -21.09
C THR A 216 -13.18 29.21 -21.70
N PRO A 217 -13.39 30.45 -21.20
CA PRO A 217 -14.27 31.39 -21.87
C PRO A 217 -13.70 31.69 -23.25
N GLY A 218 -14.51 31.41 -24.27
CA GLY A 218 -14.16 31.58 -25.67
C GLY A 218 -13.65 32.98 -25.96
N THR A 219 -12.52 33.03 -26.64
CA THR A 219 -11.94 34.22 -27.24
C THR A 219 -12.98 34.86 -28.18
N GLY A 220 -13.55 35.98 -27.76
CA GLY A 220 -14.41 36.80 -28.61
C GLY A 220 -13.59 37.34 -29.78
N GLY A 221 -13.83 36.79 -30.97
CA GLY A 221 -13.31 37.33 -32.21
C GLY A 221 -13.97 38.68 -32.50
N MET A 222 -13.20 39.76 -32.39
CA MET A 222 -13.54 41.05 -32.98
C MET A 222 -13.25 40.97 -34.48
N SER A 223 -14.32 41.00 -35.29
CA SER A 223 -14.23 41.30 -36.72
C SER A 223 -13.75 42.73 -36.94
N PRO A 224 -12.84 42.99 -37.90
CA PRO A 224 -12.56 44.36 -38.32
C PRO A 224 -13.68 44.84 -39.26
N VAL A 225 -14.29 45.96 -38.92
CA VAL A 225 -15.13 46.76 -39.81
C VAL A 225 -14.21 47.42 -40.83
N ALA A 226 -14.49 47.19 -42.11
CA ALA A 226 -13.86 47.86 -43.23
C ALA A 226 -14.33 49.33 -43.30
N GLY A 227 -13.36 50.24 -43.46
CA GLY A 227 -13.53 51.63 -43.85
C GLY A 227 -12.37 52.00 -44.77
#